data_AF-F4WIY7-F1
#
_entry.id   AF-F4WIY7-F1
#
_cell.length_a   1.000
_cell.length_b   1.000
_cell.length_c   1.000
_cell.angle_alpha   90.00
_cell.angle_beta   90.00
_cell.angle_gamma   90.00
#
_symmetry.space_group_name_H-M   'P 1'
#
loop_
_entity.id
_entity.type
_entity.pdbx_description
1 polymer ?
#
loop_
_entity_poly.entity_id
_entity_poly.type
_entity_poly.pdbx_seq_one_letter_code
_entity_poly.pdbx_strand_id
1 'polypeptide(L)' 'SERAFQKQPTIFLNRKKGLKRRKPMRYSRNVGLGFETPREALEGTYIDKKCPFTGNA' A
#
# COMPACT_ATOMS: atom_id res chain seq x y z
N SER A 1 14.42 -13.27 4.04
CA SER A 1 14.03 -12.53 5.25
C SER A 1 14.91 -11.30 5.36
N GLU A 2 14.33 -10.11 5.48
CA GLU A 2 15.11 -8.87 5.63
C GLU A 2 15.38 -8.53 7.10
N ARG A 3 16.39 -7.69 7.33
CA ARG A 3 16.78 -7.24 8.68
C ARG A 3 15.73 -6.35 9.36
N ALA A 4 14.86 -5.69 8.60
CA ALA A 4 13.85 -4.78 9.13
C ALA A 4 12.45 -5.18 8.64
N PHE A 5 11.45 -4.98 9.50
CA PHE A 5 10.05 -5.21 9.16
C PHE A 5 9.59 -4.22 8.08
N GLN A 6 9.18 -4.75 6.91
CA GLN A 6 8.68 -3.95 5.81
C GLN A 6 7.20 -3.63 5.98
N LYS A 7 6.86 -2.34 5.86
CA LYS A 7 5.47 -1.85 5.81
C LYS A 7 5.38 -0.57 5.00
N GLN A 8 4.19 -0.30 4.45
CA GLN A 8 3.91 1.02 3.89
C GLN A 8 3.83 2.05 5.03
N PRO A 9 4.53 3.20 4.93
CA PRO A 9 4.58 4.19 6.00
C PRO A 9 3.23 4.86 6.27
N THR A 10 2.39 4.98 5.24
CA THR A 10 1.05 5.59 5.28
C THR A 10 -0.03 4.68 5.88
N ILE A 11 0.28 3.41 6.12
CA ILE A 11 -0.71 2.42 6.59
C ILE A 11 -0.41 2.01 8.03
N PHE A 12 -1.39 2.27 8.91
CA PHE A 12 -1.37 1.78 10.27
C PHE A 12 -1.91 0.34 10.37
N LEU A 13 -1.06 -0.59 10.81
CA LEU A 13 -1.37 -2.02 10.87
C LEU A 13 -2.10 -2.44 12.17
N ASN A 14 -1.97 -1.69 13.26
CA ASN A 14 -2.50 -2.06 14.58
C ASN A 14 -3.96 -1.64 14.77
N ARG A 15 -4.87 -2.16 13.94
CA ARG A 15 -6.30 -1.80 14.02
C ARG A 15 -6.99 -2.43 15.24
N LYS A 16 -7.93 -1.67 15.83
CA LYS A 16 -8.83 -2.17 16.88
C LYS A 16 -9.86 -3.15 16.28
N LYS A 17 -10.12 -4.25 16.97
CA LYS A 17 -11.11 -5.26 16.57
C LYS A 17 -12.53 -4.65 16.64
N GLY A 18 -13.39 -4.93 15.66
CA GLY A 18 -14.83 -4.58 15.70
C GLY A 18 -15.34 -3.48 14.75
N LEU A 19 -14.47 -2.78 13.99
CA LEU A 19 -14.95 -1.77 13.02
C LEU A 19 -15.56 -2.41 11.75
N LYS A 20 -16.85 -2.15 11.50
CA LYS A 20 -17.61 -2.59 10.31
C LYS A 20 -17.33 -1.70 9.09
N ARG A 21 -16.21 -1.95 8.39
CA ARG A 21 -16.01 -1.85 6.92
C ARG A 21 -14.53 -2.07 6.63
N ARG A 22 -14.24 -3.19 5.96
CA ARG A 22 -12.87 -3.63 5.62
C ARG A 22 -12.44 -3.00 4.29
N LYS A 23 -11.93 -1.77 4.32
CA LYS A 23 -11.14 -1.27 3.17
C LYS A 23 -9.82 -2.08 3.10
N PRO A 24 -9.31 -2.38 1.90
CA PRO A 24 -7.99 -3.00 1.74
C PRO A 24 -6.94 -2.21 2.53
N MET A 25 -6.09 -2.92 3.26
CA MET A 25 -5.06 -2.30 4.11
C MET A 25 -3.79 -2.03 3.30
N ARG A 26 -3.96 -1.39 2.14
CA ARG A 26 -2.89 -1.09 1.19
C ARG A 26 -3.08 0.32 0.66
N TYR A 27 -1.97 1.04 0.59
CA TYR A 27 -1.92 2.36 -0.02
C TYR A 27 -1.58 2.22 -1.51
N SER A 28 -2.40 2.86 -2.34
CA SER A 28 -2.20 3.01 -3.77
C SER A 28 -2.57 4.45 -4.15
N ARG A 29 -1.84 5.05 -5.09
CA ARG A 29 -2.15 6.37 -5.65
C ARG A 29 -2.16 6.33 -7.17
N ASN A 30 -3.02 7.15 -7.77
CA ASN A 30 -2.93 7.46 -9.19
C ASN A 30 -1.78 8.44 -9.42
N VAL A 31 -0.92 8.11 -10.37
CA VAL A 31 0.25 8.92 -10.74
C VAL A 31 -0.07 9.99 -11.78
N GLY A 32 -1.24 9.92 -12.41
CA GLY A 32 -1.65 10.83 -13.47
C GLY A 32 -1.05 10.45 -14.83
N LEU A 33 -0.98 11.44 -15.75
CA LEU A 33 -0.38 11.31 -17.09
C LEU A 33 -1.00 10.20 -17.97
N GLY A 34 -2.24 9.80 -17.70
CA GLY A 34 -2.93 8.73 -18.45
C GLY A 34 -2.52 7.31 -18.07
N PHE A 35 -1.68 7.13 -17.04
CA PHE A 35 -1.34 5.79 -16.56
C PHE A 35 -2.40 5.25 -15.60
N GLU A 36 -2.93 4.07 -15.92
CA GLU A 36 -3.78 3.32 -15.00
C GLU A 36 -2.96 2.71 -13.86
N THR A 37 -3.54 2.68 -12.66
CA THR A 37 -2.90 2.01 -11.53
C THR A 37 -2.91 0.49 -11.76
N PRO A 38 -1.75 -0.19 -11.77
CA PRO A 38 -1.70 -1.62 -12.03
C PRO A 38 -2.42 -2.41 -10.93
N ARG A 39 -3.00 -3.55 -11.29
CA ARG A 39 -3.76 -4.41 -10.35
C ARG A 39 -2.88 -4.90 -9.21
N GLU A 40 -1.60 -5.14 -9.48
CA GLU A 40 -0.59 -5.55 -8.51
C GLU A 40 -0.36 -4.47 -7.45
N ALA A 41 -0.45 -3.18 -7.80
CA ALA A 41 -0.35 -2.10 -6.83
C ALA A 41 -1.56 -2.07 -5.89
N LEU A 42 -2.73 -2.51 -6.35
CA LEU A 42 -3.99 -2.55 -5.59
C LEU A 42 -4.11 -3.80 -4.71
N GLU A 43 -3.75 -4.96 -5.23
CA GLU A 43 -4.01 -6.27 -4.60
C GLU A 43 -2.74 -6.99 -4.11
N GLY A 44 -1.56 -6.58 -4.59
CA GLY A 44 -0.30 -7.23 -4.26
C GLY A 44 0.11 -7.07 -2.79
N THR A 45 1.18 -7.76 -2.40
CA THR A 45 1.72 -7.74 -1.02
C THR A 45 3.12 -7.13 -0.92
N TYR A 46 3.75 -6.80 -2.05
CA TYR A 46 5.08 -6.21 -2.08
C TYR A 46 5.12 -4.84 -1.37
N ILE A 47 6.27 -4.52 -0.76
CA ILE A 47 6.55 -3.22 -0.14
C ILE A 47 7.72 -2.59 -0.89
N ASP A 48 7.42 -1.60 -1.73
CA ASP A 48 8.42 -0.82 -2.43
C ASP A 48 8.20 0.67 -2.15
N LYS A 49 9.16 1.28 -1.47
CA LYS A 49 9.10 2.70 -1.10
C LYS A 49 9.36 3.62 -2.29
N LYS A 50 9.95 3.11 -3.37
CA LYS A 50 10.27 3.84 -4.60
C LYS A 50 9.21 3.66 -5.68
N CYS A 51 8.31 2.69 -5.53
CA CYS A 51 7.23 2.47 -6.47
C CYS A 51 6.35 3.73 -6.57
N PRO A 52 6.06 4.22 -7.79
CA PRO A 52 5.30 5.45 -7.95
C PRO A 52 3.82 5.29 -7.53
N PHE A 53 3.30 4.06 -7.47
CA PHE A 53 1.91 3.78 -7.08
C PHE A 53 1.73 3.48 -5.59
N THR A 54 2.70 2.83 -4.94
CA THR A 54 2.57 2.33 -3.55
C THR A 54 3.55 2.98 -2.57
N GLY A 55 4.52 3.74 -3.06
CA GLY A 55 5.48 4.54 -2.32
C GLY A 55 5.11 6.02 -2.23
N ASN A 56 5.88 6.77 -1.44
CA ASN A 56 5.74 8.22 -1.28
C ASN A 56 7.11 8.91 -1.35
N ALA A 57 7.98 8.41 -2.23
CA ALA A 57 9.24 9.07 -2.56
C ALA A 57 8.99 10.45 -3.17
#